data_AF-A0A536QPV7-F1
#
_entry.id   AF-A0A536QPV7-F1
#
_cell.length_a   1.000
_cell.length_b   1.000
_cell.length_c   1.000
_cell.angle_alpha   90.00
_cell.angle_beta   90.00
_cell.angle_gamma   90.00
#
_symmetry.space_group_name_H-M   'P 1'
#
loop_
_entity.id
_entity.type
_entity.pdbx_description
1 polymer ?
#
loop_
_entity_poly.entity_id
_entity_poly.type
_entity_poly.pdbx_seq_one_letter_code
_entity_poly.pdbx_strand_id
1 'polypeptide(L)'
;MYDTELTIDQILTALAEQPKEIGALTADLPRARVNGSPRRGEWSVNDVLPRWLANHERSHMKHIARLVDSPRSARPASGTPAR
;
A
#
# COMPACT_ATOMS: atom_id res chain seq x y z
N MET A 1 8.95 7.07 -12.69
CA MET A 1 8.60 8.16 -11.76
C MET A 1 7.09 8.16 -11.64
N TYR A 2 6.56 8.29 -10.42
CA TYR A 2 5.13 8.51 -10.21
C TYR A 2 4.90 10.02 -10.34
N ASP A 3 4.91 10.54 -11.58
CA ASP A 3 4.79 11.99 -11.86
C ASP A 3 3.35 12.50 -11.83
N THR A 4 2.38 11.64 -11.51
CA THR A 4 0.99 12.04 -11.38
C THR A 4 0.75 12.52 -9.95
N GLU A 5 0.66 13.83 -9.77
CA GLU A 5 0.10 14.40 -8.54
C GLU A 5 -1.37 14.00 -8.44
N LEU A 6 -1.66 13.02 -7.59
CA LEU A 6 -3.03 12.63 -7.24
C LEU A 6 -3.50 13.47 -6.06
N THR A 7 -4.75 13.94 -6.12
CA THR A 7 -5.40 14.51 -4.94
C THR A 7 -5.64 13.43 -3.87
N ILE A 8 -5.87 13.84 -2.62
CA ILE A 8 -6.20 12.88 -1.55
C ILE A 8 -7.43 12.06 -1.90
N ASP A 9 -8.47 12.66 -2.48
CA ASP A 9 -9.68 11.93 -2.88
C ASP A 9 -9.40 10.89 -3.98
N GLN A 10 -8.52 11.22 -4.94
CA GLN A 10 -8.08 10.28 -5.97
C GLN A 10 -7.26 9.14 -5.38
N ILE A 11 -6.37 9.42 -4.43
CA ILE A 11 -5.58 8.40 -3.72
C ILE A 11 -6.51 7.47 -2.94
N LEU A 12 -7.44 8.02 -2.16
CA LEU A 12 -8.38 7.23 -1.37
C LEU A 12 -9.30 6.37 -2.26
N THR A 13 -9.72 6.91 -3.40
CA THR A 13 -10.48 6.15 -4.40
C THR A 13 -9.65 4.99 -4.95
N ALA A 14 -8.41 5.23 -5.37
CA ALA A 14 -7.53 4.19 -5.89
C ALA A 14 -7.25 3.09 -4.85
N LEU A 15 -7.02 3.47 -3.58
CA LEU A 15 -6.83 2.52 -2.49
C LEU A 15 -8.08 1.67 -2.23
N ALA A 16 -9.28 2.23 -2.43
CA ALA A 16 -10.53 1.49 -2.27
C ALA A 16 -10.83 0.53 -3.44
N GLU A 17 -10.38 0.85 -4.66
CA GLU A 17 -10.59 0.02 -5.84
C GLU A 17 -9.60 -1.16 -5.94
N GLN A 18 -8.37 -1.01 -5.44
CA GLN A 18 -7.34 -2.02 -5.59
C GLN A 18 -7.74 -3.44 -5.08
N PRO A 19 -8.40 -3.61 -3.92
CA PRO A 19 -8.87 -4.94 -3.51
C PRO A 19 -9.90 -5.56 -4.47
N LYS A 20 -10.74 -4.72 -5.11
CA LYS A 20 -11.73 -5.16 -6.10
C LYS A 20 -11.06 -5.62 -7.38
N GLU A 21 -10.04 -4.89 -7.84
CA GLU A 21 -9.24 -5.27 -9.01
C GLU A 21 -8.54 -6.62 -8.78
N ILE A 22 -7.95 -6.84 -7.60
CA ILE A 22 -7.35 -8.14 -7.23
C ILE A 22 -8.41 -9.25 -7.26
N GLY A 23 -9.59 -8.97 -6.71
CA GLY A 23 -10.72 -9.91 -6.74
C GLY A 23 -11.11 -10.27 -8.17
N ALA A 24 -11.28 -9.27 -9.04
CA ALA A 24 -11.64 -9.47 -10.45
C ALA A 24 -10.57 -10.25 -11.22
N LEU A 25 -9.28 -9.93 -11.01
CA LEU A 25 -8.16 -10.63 -11.66
C LEU A 25 -8.04 -12.10 -11.26
N THR A 26 -8.54 -12.47 -10.08
CA THR A 26 -8.43 -13.82 -9.53
C THR A 26 -9.74 -14.61 -9.56
N ALA A 27 -10.87 -13.98 -9.91
CA ALA A 27 -12.21 -14.55 -9.80
C ALA A 27 -12.39 -15.87 -10.56
N ASP A 28 -11.90 -15.94 -11.80
CA ASP A 28 -12.11 -17.09 -12.68
C ASP A 28 -10.95 -18.10 -12.66
N LEU A 29 -9.97 -17.91 -11.78
CA LEU A 29 -8.83 -18.82 -11.69
C LEU A 29 -9.20 -20.09 -10.92
N PRO A 30 -9.03 -21.29 -11.54
CA PRO A 30 -9.15 -22.54 -10.80
C PRO A 30 -8.17 -22.57 -9.63
N ARG A 31 -8.57 -23.18 -8.51
CA ARG A 31 -7.73 -23.28 -7.31
C ARG A 31 -6.34 -23.84 -7.58
N ALA A 32 -6.20 -24.78 -8.53
CA ALA A 32 -4.91 -25.31 -8.95
C ALA A 32 -3.99 -24.25 -9.57
N ARG A 33 -4.54 -23.28 -10.30
CA ARG A 33 -3.80 -22.16 -10.90
C ARG A 33 -3.43 -21.09 -9.88
N VAL A 34 -4.30 -20.85 -8.89
CA VAL A 34 -4.00 -19.92 -7.78
C VAL A 34 -2.81 -20.40 -6.94
N ASN A 35 -2.70 -21.72 -6.72
CA ASN A 35 -1.63 -22.34 -5.93
C ASN A 35 -0.42 -22.77 -6.76
N GLY A 36 -0.55 -22.88 -8.08
CA GLY A 36 0.50 -23.34 -8.97
C GLY A 36 1.38 -22.21 -9.44
N SER A 37 2.70 -22.37 -9.35
CA SER A 37 3.65 -21.46 -9.99
C SER A 37 3.51 -21.54 -11.52
N PRO A 38 3.50 -20.41 -12.25
CA PRO A 38 3.39 -20.42 -13.71
C PRO A 38 4.58 -21.12 -14.37
N ARG A 39 5.78 -20.96 -13.82
CA ARG A 39 7.02 -21.64 -14.24
C ARG A 39 7.83 -22.07 -13.02
N ARG A 40 8.76 -23.00 -13.22
CA ARG A 40 9.64 -23.49 -12.14
C ARG A 40 10.45 -22.33 -11.56
N GLY A 41 10.34 -22.13 -10.24
CA GLY A 41 11.04 -21.08 -9.51
C GLY A 41 10.31 -19.73 -9.47
N GLU A 42 9.18 -19.60 -10.16
CA GLU A 42 8.31 -18.43 -10.03
C GLU A 42 7.34 -18.61 -8.85
N TRP A 43 6.77 -17.50 -8.39
CA TRP A 43 5.78 -17.50 -7.32
C TRP A 43 4.37 -17.71 -7.87
N SER A 44 3.56 -18.48 -7.15
CA SER A 44 2.12 -18.56 -7.40
C SER A 44 1.41 -17.30 -6.90
N VAL A 45 0.17 -17.11 -7.33
CA VAL A 45 -0.71 -16.04 -6.80
C VAL A 45 -0.79 -16.14 -5.27
N ASN A 46 -0.94 -17.36 -4.75
CA ASN A 46 -1.08 -17.59 -3.32
C ASN A 46 0.23 -17.39 -2.54
N ASP A 47 1.39 -17.40 -3.21
CA ASP A 47 2.62 -16.97 -2.56
C ASP A 47 2.70 -15.43 -2.53
N VAL A 48 2.29 -14.76 -3.60
CA VAL A 48 2.42 -13.30 -3.75
C VAL A 48 1.51 -12.53 -2.81
N LEU A 49 0.22 -12.89 -2.73
CA LEU A 49 -0.78 -12.12 -1.98
C LEU A 49 -0.44 -11.98 -0.48
N PRO A 50 -0.12 -13.06 0.27
CA PRO A 50 0.22 -12.93 1.69
C PRO A 50 1.47 -12.08 1.93
N ARG A 51 2.46 -12.14 1.03
CA ARG A 51 3.69 -11.36 1.13
C ARG A 51 3.44 -9.88 0.86
N TRP A 52 2.60 -9.57 -0.12
CA TRP A 52 2.16 -8.20 -0.38
C TRP A 52 1.40 -7.61 0.82
N LEU A 53 0.42 -8.34 1.36
CA LEU A 53 -0.32 -7.94 2.57
C LEU A 53 0.62 -7.68 3.76
N ALA A 54 1.55 -8.61 4.03
CA ALA A 54 2.41 -8.54 5.20
C ALA A 54 3.49 -7.46 5.10
N ASN A 55 4.20 -7.37 3.97
CA ASN A 55 5.35 -6.49 3.82
C ASN A 55 4.97 -5.08 3.37
N HIS A 56 3.98 -4.96 2.49
CA HIS A 56 3.65 -3.69 1.88
C HIS A 56 2.50 -3.01 2.63
N GLU A 57 1.30 -3.61 2.60
CA GLU A 57 0.12 -2.95 3.14
C GLU A 57 0.20 -2.76 4.66
N ARG A 58 0.44 -3.84 5.43
CA ARG A 58 0.47 -3.75 6.90
C ARG A 58 1.55 -2.80 7.41
N SER A 59 2.69 -2.72 6.73
CA SER A 59 3.78 -1.81 7.10
C SER A 59 3.38 -0.34 6.89
N HIS A 60 2.78 -0.03 5.74
CA HIS A 60 2.28 1.32 5.45
C HIS A 60 1.16 1.73 6.38
N MET A 61 0.21 0.83 6.68
CA MET A 61 -0.87 1.12 7.63
C MET A 61 -0.32 1.46 9.02
N LYS A 62 0.69 0.73 9.51
CA LYS A 62 1.37 1.07 10.77
C LYS A 62 2.09 2.41 10.71
N HIS A 63 2.61 2.80 9.54
CA HIS A 63 3.24 4.10 9.38
C HIS A 63 2.21 5.23 9.36
N ILE A 64 1.12 5.08 8.60
CA ILE A 64 0.00 6.02 8.54
C ILE A 64 -0.61 6.21 9.93
N ALA A 65 -0.89 5.13 10.66
CA ALA A 65 -1.39 5.21 12.03
C ALA A 65 -0.47 6.04 12.93
N ARG A 66 0.85 5.79 12.87
CA ARG A 66 1.83 6.60 13.60
C ARG A 66 1.78 8.08 13.21
N LEU A 67 1.61 8.41 11.93
CA LEU A 67 1.52 9.80 11.47
C LEU A 67 0.24 10.49 11.93
N VAL A 68 -0.88 9.77 11.99
CA VAL A 68 -2.16 10.26 12.49
C VAL A 68 -2.11 10.49 14.00
N ASP A 69 -1.50 9.58 14.75
CA ASP A 69 -1.41 9.65 16.21
C ASP A 69 -0.31 10.59 16.71
N SER A 70 0.69 10.88 15.89
CA SER A 70 1.76 11.81 16.26
C SER A 70 1.22 13.23 16.31
N PRO A 71 1.29 13.93 17.47
CA PRO A 71 1.00 15.36 17.49
C PRO A 71 1.96 16.02 16.51
N ARG A 72 1.42 16.67 15.47
CA ARG A 72 2.21 17.37 14.48
C ARG A 72 3.11 18.35 15.24
N SER A 73 4.39 18.02 15.40
CA SER A 73 5.34 18.92 16.04
C SER A 73 5.35 20.20 15.22
N ALA A 74 4.68 21.23 15.73
CA ALA A 74 4.87 22.58 15.27
C ALA A 74 6.36 22.86 15.44
N ARG A 75 7.10 22.91 14.34
CA ARG A 75 8.49 23.36 14.32
C ARG A 75 8.51 24.69 15.08
N PRO A 76 9.22 24.85 16.20
CA PRO A 76 9.28 26.14 16.87
C PRO A 76 9.81 27.14 15.86
N ALA A 77 9.05 28.21 15.64
CA ALA A 77 9.48 29.31 14.81
C ALA A 77 10.87 29.71 15.28
N SER A 78 11.84 29.66 14.38
CA SER A 78 13.21 30.08 14.63
C SER A 78 13.17 31.59 14.83
N GLY A 79 12.80 32.02 16.04
CA GLY A 79 12.92 33.39 16.48
C GLY A 79 14.40 33.67 16.69
N THR A 80 15.02 34.31 15.70
CA THR A 80 16.32 34.95 15.85
C THR A 80 16.24 35.94 17.02
N PRO A 81 17.07 35.84 18.07
CA PRO A 81 17.13 36.90 19.06
C PRO A 81 17.79 38.12 18.41
N ALA A 82 17.06 39.23 18.36
CA ALA A 82 17.63 40.53 18.05
C ALA A 82 18.65 40.91 19.15
N ARG A 83 19.77 41.43 18.71
CA ARG A 83 20.98 41.75 19.46
C ARG A 83 20.81 42.95 20.39
#